data_AF-A0A6A8MU66-F1
#
_entry.id   AF-A0A6A8MU66-F1
#
_cell.length_a   1.000
_cell.length_b   1.000
_cell.length_c   1.000
_cell.angle_alpha   90.00
_cell.angle_beta   90.00
_cell.angle_gamma   90.00
#
_symmetry.space_group_name_H-M   'P 1'
#
loop_
_entity.id
_entity.type
_entity.pdbx_description
1 polymer ?
#
loop_
_entity_poly.entity_id
_entity_poly.type
_entity_poly.pdbx_seq_one_letter_code
_entity_poly.pdbx_strand_id
1 'polypeptide(L)'
;MCWWREALYFVPLTQQKPPEKFEPPHGLDFLFPVTNKSFSAKVLTVSDGVSQGTREDKSGVALVGYLEEKGFLVVEHRVCADGVESVSSALRDLVTGFAGVVLTTGGTGMGPRDLTPEGTNLVIERSAPGLAEAIRRVSDLDDRNYGMLSRGVCGTSGSALICNLPGSPLGAVESLGTIEPAIAHALDLLAGGHPH
;
A
#
# COMPACT_ATOMS: atom_id res chain seq x y z
N MET A 1 29.25 33.51 -32.54
CA MET A 1 30.05 32.28 -32.65
C MET A 1 29.08 31.11 -32.66
N CYS A 2 28.87 30.54 -33.85
CA CYS A 2 28.07 29.34 -34.13
C CYS A 2 28.89 28.09 -33.82
N TRP A 3 28.37 27.12 -33.06
CA TRP A 3 28.62 25.67 -33.12
C TRP A 3 27.50 25.07 -32.24
N TRP A 4 26.53 24.26 -32.69
CA TRP A 4 26.62 22.96 -33.35
C TRP A 4 25.30 22.61 -34.09
N ARG A 5 25.42 22.01 -35.27
CA ARG A 5 24.42 21.20 -35.98
C ARG A 5 24.94 19.77 -35.99
N GLU A 6 24.12 18.78 -35.68
CA GLU A 6 24.09 17.41 -36.26
C GLU A 6 22.99 16.61 -35.52
N ALA A 7 21.86 16.34 -36.19
CA ALA A 7 21.54 15.09 -36.90
C ALA A 7 20.73 14.11 -36.01
N LEU A 8 19.44 14.40 -35.87
CA LEU A 8 18.44 13.44 -35.40
C LEU A 8 18.19 12.39 -36.48
N TYR A 9 18.78 11.20 -36.33
CA TYR A 9 18.33 10.02 -37.06
C TYR A 9 17.08 9.46 -36.38
N PHE A 10 15.95 9.58 -37.06
CA PHE A 10 14.68 8.96 -36.70
C PHE A 10 14.77 7.47 -37.06
N VAL A 11 14.87 6.58 -36.07
CA VAL A 11 14.76 5.13 -36.28
C VAL A 11 13.28 4.77 -36.16
N PRO A 12 12.64 4.17 -37.19
CA PRO A 12 11.24 3.77 -37.11
C PRO A 12 11.02 2.67 -36.06
N LEU A 13 9.94 2.79 -35.29
CA LEU A 13 9.52 1.93 -34.16
C LEU A 13 9.30 0.43 -34.50
N THR A 14 9.53 0.01 -35.74
CA THR A 14 9.29 -1.37 -36.19
C THR A 14 10.54 -2.27 -36.14
N GLN A 15 11.69 -1.77 -35.65
CA GLN A 15 12.94 -2.54 -35.54
C GLN A 15 13.52 -2.66 -34.13
N GLN A 16 12.76 -2.34 -33.08
CA GLN A 16 13.22 -2.64 -31.72
C GLN A 16 12.92 -4.12 -31.40
N LYS A 17 13.98 -4.93 -31.32
CA LYS A 17 13.93 -6.30 -30.77
C LYS A 17 13.35 -6.19 -29.34
N PRO A 18 12.39 -7.05 -28.95
CA PRO A 18 11.85 -7.02 -27.58
C PRO A 18 12.99 -7.18 -26.57
N PRO A 19 12.94 -6.52 -25.41
CA PRO A 19 13.99 -6.67 -24.41
C PRO A 19 14.10 -8.14 -24.04
N GLU A 20 15.33 -8.67 -24.13
CA GLU A 20 15.65 -10.03 -23.67
C GLU A 20 15.22 -10.14 -22.20
N LYS A 21 14.56 -11.26 -21.88
CA LYS A 21 14.15 -11.59 -20.51
C LYS A 21 15.37 -11.42 -19.60
N PHE A 22 15.22 -10.62 -18.56
CA PHE A 22 16.25 -10.47 -17.54
C PHE A 22 16.35 -11.79 -16.77
N GLU A 23 17.30 -12.64 -17.16
CA GLU A 23 17.72 -13.78 -16.36
C GLU A 23 18.82 -13.30 -15.41
N PRO A 24 18.61 -13.36 -14.08
CA PRO A 24 19.64 -12.95 -13.14
C PRO A 24 20.86 -13.87 -13.28
N PRO A 25 22.09 -13.33 -13.18
CA PRO A 25 23.29 -14.15 -13.30
C PRO A 25 23.31 -15.21 -12.20
N HIS A 26 23.47 -16.48 -12.61
CA HIS A 26 23.66 -17.59 -11.69
C HIS A 26 24.87 -17.33 -10.78
N GLY A 27 24.65 -17.24 -9.47
CA GLY A 27 25.72 -17.20 -8.48
C GLY A 27 25.77 -15.99 -7.53
N LEU A 28 24.62 -15.39 -7.19
CA LEU A 28 24.53 -14.39 -6.11
C LEU A 28 23.57 -14.82 -5.00
N ASP A 29 23.72 -16.06 -4.51
CA ASP A 29 23.07 -16.57 -3.30
C ASP A 29 23.84 -16.17 -2.02
N PHE A 30 24.35 -14.94 -1.94
CA PHE A 30 25.08 -14.46 -0.76
C PHE A 30 24.44 -13.21 -0.16
N LEU A 31 23.98 -13.41 1.09
CA LEU A 31 23.90 -12.46 2.21
C LEU A 31 22.60 -11.68 2.43
N PHE A 32 21.45 -12.36 2.39
CA PHE A 32 20.45 -12.14 3.44
C PHE A 32 19.91 -13.52 3.86
N PRO A 33 19.93 -13.88 5.15
CA PRO A 33 19.07 -14.98 5.57
C PRO A 33 17.65 -14.54 5.21
N VAL A 34 17.03 -15.23 4.24
CA VAL A 34 15.57 -15.19 4.10
C VAL A 34 15.06 -15.87 5.36
N THR A 35 14.99 -15.12 6.46
CA THR A 35 14.22 -15.51 7.61
C THR A 35 12.82 -15.70 7.07
N ASN A 36 12.33 -16.93 7.13
CA ASN A 36 10.99 -17.30 6.69
C ASN A 36 9.96 -16.73 7.70
N LYS A 37 10.06 -15.42 7.97
CA LYS A 37 9.30 -14.68 8.96
C LYS A 37 8.05 -14.21 8.24
N SER A 38 6.96 -14.93 8.47
CA SER A 38 5.64 -14.50 7.99
C SER A 38 5.15 -13.37 8.90
N PHE A 39 4.78 -12.25 8.29
CA PHE A 39 4.15 -11.13 8.98
C PHE A 39 2.62 -11.28 8.95
N SER A 40 1.97 -10.96 10.06
CA SER A 40 0.51 -10.96 10.10
C SER A 40 -0.05 -9.69 9.46
N ALA A 41 -1.14 -9.82 8.73
CA ALA A 41 -1.85 -8.72 8.10
C ALA A 41 -3.35 -8.78 8.37
N LYS A 42 -3.99 -7.60 8.45
CA LYS A 42 -5.44 -7.45 8.44
C LYS A 42 -5.83 -6.44 7.36
N VAL A 43 -6.98 -6.68 6.72
CA VAL A 43 -7.52 -5.79 5.68
C VAL A 43 -8.87 -5.23 6.14
N LEU A 44 -9.04 -3.92 6.01
CA LEU A 44 -10.29 -3.21 6.28
C LEU A 44 -10.77 -2.48 5.01
N THR A 45 -11.83 -2.98 4.40
CA THR A 45 -12.51 -2.24 3.34
C THR A 45 -13.45 -1.21 3.95
N VAL A 46 -13.23 0.06 3.65
CA VAL A 46 -14.10 1.17 4.07
C VAL A 46 -14.99 1.54 2.90
N SER A 47 -16.27 1.16 2.99
CA SER A 47 -17.26 1.52 1.99
C SER A 47 -18.70 1.32 2.47
N ASP A 48 -19.51 2.38 2.35
CA ASP A 48 -20.96 2.31 2.52
C ASP A 48 -21.59 1.26 1.58
N GLY A 49 -21.23 1.28 0.29
CA GLY A 49 -21.78 0.36 -0.70
C GLY A 49 -21.45 -1.12 -0.46
N VAL A 50 -20.20 -1.41 -0.05
CA VAL A 50 -19.81 -2.80 0.28
C VAL A 50 -20.47 -3.23 1.59
N SER A 51 -20.47 -2.36 2.61
CA SER A 51 -21.11 -2.63 3.90
C SER A 51 -22.62 -2.89 3.77
N GLN A 52 -23.28 -2.27 2.79
CA GLN A 52 -24.71 -2.46 2.51
C GLN A 52 -24.99 -3.58 1.49
N GLY A 53 -23.97 -4.23 0.94
CA GLY A 53 -24.12 -5.28 -0.07
C GLY A 53 -24.55 -4.79 -1.45
N THR A 54 -24.46 -3.49 -1.74
CA THR A 54 -24.80 -2.91 -3.04
C THR A 54 -23.62 -2.90 -4.02
N ARG A 55 -22.41 -3.22 -3.54
CA ARG A 55 -21.18 -3.33 -4.33
C ARG A 55 -20.31 -4.47 -3.82
N GLU A 56 -19.61 -5.13 -4.73
CA GLU A 56 -18.62 -6.17 -4.40
C GLU A 56 -17.31 -5.58 -3.87
N ASP A 57 -16.70 -6.27 -2.90
CA ASP A 57 -15.41 -5.89 -2.33
C ASP A 57 -14.22 -6.35 -3.20
N LYS A 58 -14.02 -5.69 -4.33
CA LYS A 58 -12.91 -6.02 -5.24
C LYS A 58 -11.55 -5.62 -4.69
N SER A 59 -11.48 -4.50 -3.96
CA SER A 59 -10.22 -3.94 -3.46
C SER A 59 -9.70 -4.71 -2.26
N GLY A 60 -10.57 -5.05 -1.30
CA GLY A 60 -10.20 -5.89 -0.17
C GLY A 60 -9.72 -7.27 -0.63
N VAL A 61 -10.45 -7.92 -1.53
CA VAL A 61 -10.03 -9.22 -2.10
C VAL A 61 -8.68 -9.13 -2.83
N ALA A 62 -8.45 -8.06 -3.60
CA ALA A 62 -7.18 -7.87 -4.30
C ALA A 62 -6.00 -7.68 -3.32
N LEU A 63 -6.21 -6.95 -2.22
CA LEU A 63 -5.19 -6.78 -1.19
C LEU A 63 -4.87 -8.08 -0.45
N VAL A 64 -5.90 -8.87 -0.11
CA VAL A 64 -5.72 -10.19 0.50
C VAL A 64 -4.87 -11.08 -0.41
N GLY A 65 -5.24 -11.19 -1.69
CA GLY A 65 -4.49 -12.00 -2.65
C GLY A 65 -3.03 -11.55 -2.81
N TYR A 66 -2.78 -10.24 -2.86
CA TYR A 66 -1.43 -9.70 -2.93
C TYR A 66 -0.60 -10.04 -1.68
N LEU A 67 -1.19 -9.87 -0.49
CA LEU A 67 -0.52 -10.17 0.78
C LEU A 67 -0.14 -11.65 0.89
N GLU A 68 -1.07 -12.55 0.55
CA GLU A 68 -0.84 -13.99 0.55
C GLU A 68 0.24 -14.39 -0.45
N GLU A 69 0.25 -13.80 -1.65
CA GLU A 69 1.32 -14.00 -2.65
C GLU A 69 2.70 -13.59 -2.11
N LYS A 70 2.75 -12.53 -1.28
CA LYS A 70 3.97 -12.05 -0.62
C LYS A 70 4.32 -12.77 0.67
N GLY A 71 3.58 -13.81 1.07
CA GLY A 71 3.87 -14.61 2.25
C GLY A 71 3.43 -14.00 3.58
N PHE A 72 2.59 -12.95 3.55
CA PHE A 72 1.91 -12.45 4.74
C PHE A 72 0.79 -13.40 5.15
N LEU A 73 0.58 -13.56 6.46
CA LEU A 73 -0.56 -14.28 7.02
C LEU A 73 -1.72 -13.30 7.20
N VAL A 74 -2.71 -13.35 6.32
CA VAL A 74 -3.93 -12.54 6.46
C VAL A 74 -4.83 -13.17 7.52
N VAL A 75 -4.84 -12.60 8.72
CA VAL A 75 -5.61 -13.15 9.86
C VAL A 75 -7.05 -12.64 9.90
N GLU A 76 -7.33 -11.52 9.22
CA GLU A 76 -8.66 -10.92 9.20
C GLU A 76 -8.87 -10.05 7.96
N HIS A 77 -10.04 -10.19 7.33
CA HIS A 77 -10.54 -9.28 6.30
C HIS A 77 -11.95 -8.84 6.70
N ARG A 78 -12.15 -7.54 6.90
CA ARG A 78 -13.38 -6.94 7.42
C ARG A 78 -13.84 -5.79 6.52
N VAL A 79 -15.14 -5.54 6.51
CA VAL A 79 -15.75 -4.37 5.86
C VAL A 79 -16.37 -3.47 6.92
N CYS A 80 -16.27 -2.15 6.78
CA CYS A 80 -17.05 -1.18 7.53
C CYS A 80 -17.63 -0.08 6.63
N ALA A 81 -18.65 0.61 7.13
CA ALA A 81 -19.21 1.80 6.49
C ALA A 81 -18.25 3.01 6.56
N ASP A 82 -18.45 3.99 5.69
CA ASP A 82 -17.70 5.25 5.68
C ASP A 82 -18.08 6.12 6.90
N GLY A 83 -17.09 6.76 7.53
CA GLY A 83 -17.29 7.63 8.69
C GLY A 83 -16.13 7.60 9.68
N VAL A 84 -16.00 8.67 10.47
CA VAL A 84 -14.93 8.78 11.47
C VAL A 84 -15.09 7.73 12.56
N GLU A 85 -16.29 7.59 13.12
CA GLU A 85 -16.59 6.67 14.21
C GLU A 85 -16.52 5.21 13.77
N SER A 86 -17.08 4.88 12.59
CA SER A 86 -17.06 3.52 12.05
C SER A 86 -15.62 3.06 11.79
N VAL A 87 -14.82 3.89 11.13
CA VAL A 87 -13.41 3.57 10.83
C VAL A 87 -12.58 3.50 12.11
N SER A 88 -12.68 4.49 13.01
CA SER A 88 -11.87 4.49 14.23
C SER A 88 -12.23 3.33 15.17
N SER A 89 -13.51 2.96 15.28
CA SER A 89 -13.92 1.78 16.05
C SER A 89 -13.36 0.49 15.44
N ALA A 90 -13.52 0.30 14.12
CA ALA A 90 -13.01 -0.89 13.45
C ALA A 90 -11.48 -1.00 13.59
N LEU A 91 -10.76 0.10 13.41
CA LEU A 91 -9.30 0.11 13.55
C LEU A 91 -8.85 -0.22 14.97
N ARG A 92 -9.50 0.32 16.02
CA ARG A 92 -9.19 -0.03 17.42
C ARG A 92 -9.36 -1.52 17.68
N ASP A 93 -10.44 -2.12 17.19
CA ASP A 93 -10.66 -3.56 17.33
C ASP A 93 -9.57 -4.36 16.59
N LEU A 94 -9.21 -3.93 15.38
CA LEU A 94 -8.24 -4.64 14.54
C LEU A 94 -6.84 -4.62 15.15
N VAL A 95 -6.43 -3.53 15.78
CA VAL A 95 -5.08 -3.40 16.40
C VAL A 95 -5.00 -3.94 17.83
N THR A 96 -6.13 -4.15 18.51
CA THR A 96 -6.12 -4.64 19.89
C THR A 96 -5.48 -6.03 19.98
N GLY A 97 -4.37 -6.14 20.72
CA GLY A 97 -3.63 -7.39 20.88
C GLY A 97 -2.96 -7.89 19.59
N PHE A 98 -2.79 -7.02 18.59
CA PHE A 98 -2.28 -7.38 17.28
C PHE A 98 -0.88 -6.80 17.02
N ALA A 99 -0.01 -7.62 16.43
CA ALA A 99 1.30 -7.22 15.93
C ALA A 99 1.38 -7.60 14.44
N GLY A 100 1.55 -6.60 13.58
CA GLY A 100 1.45 -6.79 12.14
C GLY A 100 1.00 -5.52 11.41
N VAL A 101 0.56 -5.67 10.17
CA VAL A 101 0.06 -4.55 9.36
C VAL A 101 -1.46 -4.57 9.24
N VAL A 102 -2.10 -3.42 9.35
CA VAL A 102 -3.52 -3.20 9.05
C VAL A 102 -3.61 -2.28 7.84
N LEU A 103 -4.15 -2.80 6.74
CA LEU A 103 -4.35 -2.03 5.52
C LEU A 103 -5.81 -1.65 5.40
N THR A 104 -6.09 -0.35 5.23
CA THR A 104 -7.44 0.08 4.85
C THR A 104 -7.50 0.34 3.35
N THR A 105 -8.65 0.14 2.73
CA THR A 105 -8.90 0.57 1.34
C THR A 105 -10.22 1.33 1.26
N GLY A 106 -10.17 2.52 0.63
CA GLY A 106 -11.34 3.39 0.48
C GLY A 106 -11.44 4.52 1.51
N GLY A 107 -12.32 5.49 1.21
CA GLY A 107 -12.61 6.62 2.09
C GLY A 107 -11.48 7.64 2.27
N THR A 108 -10.49 7.69 1.36
CA THR A 108 -9.32 8.60 1.43
C THR A 108 -9.40 9.80 0.49
N GLY A 109 -10.44 9.92 -0.33
CA GLY A 109 -10.61 11.00 -1.30
C GLY A 109 -11.06 12.32 -0.69
N MET A 110 -11.52 13.25 -1.55
CA MET A 110 -12.05 14.56 -1.17
C MET A 110 -13.58 14.56 -1.00
N GLY A 111 -14.23 13.40 -1.11
CA GLY A 111 -15.68 13.29 -0.93
C GLY A 111 -16.09 13.58 0.51
N PRO A 112 -17.31 14.08 0.76
CA PRO A 112 -17.77 14.45 2.10
C PRO A 112 -17.92 13.25 3.05
N ARG A 113 -17.95 12.04 2.51
CA ARG A 113 -18.01 10.78 3.26
C ARG A 113 -16.64 10.10 3.39
N ASP A 114 -15.64 10.55 2.62
CA ASP A 114 -14.28 10.02 2.72
C ASP A 114 -13.70 10.49 4.05
N LEU A 115 -13.79 9.66 5.09
CA LEU A 115 -13.39 10.03 6.46
C LEU A 115 -12.46 8.99 7.08
N THR A 116 -11.87 8.13 6.25
CA THR A 116 -10.87 7.14 6.67
C THR A 116 -9.64 7.80 7.30
N PRO A 117 -9.06 8.88 6.74
CA PRO A 117 -7.91 9.54 7.36
C PRO A 117 -8.23 10.10 8.75
N GLU A 118 -9.38 10.75 8.90
CA GLU A 118 -9.87 11.27 10.18
C GLU A 118 -10.05 10.16 11.20
N GLY A 119 -10.72 9.06 10.83
CA GLY A 119 -10.89 7.90 11.70
C GLY A 119 -9.55 7.25 12.09
N THR A 120 -8.60 7.19 11.14
CA THR A 120 -7.26 6.63 11.38
C THR A 120 -6.43 7.50 12.34
N ASN A 121 -6.51 8.83 12.20
CA ASN A 121 -5.82 9.78 13.07
C ASN A 121 -6.26 9.70 14.54
N LEU A 122 -7.46 9.18 14.82
CA LEU A 122 -7.94 8.93 16.19
C LEU A 122 -7.38 7.63 16.82
N VAL A 123 -6.60 6.84 16.08
CA VAL A 123 -6.11 5.52 16.50
C VAL A 123 -4.58 5.43 16.47
N ILE A 124 -3.93 6.09 15.52
CA ILE A 124 -2.46 6.10 15.46
C ILE A 124 -1.85 6.91 16.62
N GLU A 125 -0.78 6.38 17.19
CA GLU A 125 0.02 6.99 18.26
C GLU A 125 1.22 7.75 17.69
N ARG A 126 1.76 7.29 16.56
CA ARG A 126 2.88 7.92 15.84
C ARG A 126 2.64 7.88 14.34
N SER A 127 2.75 9.03 13.69
CA SER A 127 2.58 9.16 12.24
C SER A 127 3.80 8.64 11.47
N ALA A 128 3.55 8.13 10.27
CA ALA A 128 4.55 7.68 9.29
C ALA A 128 4.31 8.38 7.94
N PRO A 129 4.53 9.71 7.84
CA PRO A 129 4.15 10.50 6.66
C PRO A 129 4.86 10.05 5.37
N GLY A 130 6.11 9.56 5.45
CA GLY A 130 6.85 9.09 4.28
C GLY A 130 6.18 7.92 3.54
N LEU A 131 5.47 7.05 4.25
CA LEU A 131 4.68 5.98 3.62
C LEU A 131 3.48 6.56 2.85
N ALA A 132 2.78 7.52 3.47
CA ALA A 132 1.66 8.20 2.82
C ALA A 132 2.09 9.00 1.59
N GLU A 133 3.28 9.62 1.62
CA GLU A 133 3.88 10.31 0.47
C GLU A 133 4.21 9.34 -0.67
N ALA A 134 4.78 8.18 -0.36
CA ALA A 134 5.07 7.14 -1.36
C ALA A 134 3.79 6.63 -2.04
N ILE A 135 2.73 6.37 -1.25
CA ILE A 135 1.40 5.98 -1.75
C ILE A 135 0.82 7.03 -2.71
N ARG A 136 0.88 8.32 -2.34
CA ARG A 136 0.42 9.42 -3.21
C ARG A 136 1.21 9.45 -4.52
N ARG A 137 2.54 9.34 -4.42
CA ARG A 137 3.43 9.42 -5.59
C ARG A 137 3.18 8.30 -6.60
N VAL A 138 2.99 7.05 -6.17
CA VAL A 138 2.69 5.96 -7.11
C VAL A 138 1.31 6.11 -7.73
N SER A 139 0.35 6.69 -6.99
CA SER A 139 -1.01 6.92 -7.50
C SER A 139 -1.08 8.01 -8.60
N ASP A 140 -0.04 8.85 -8.72
CA ASP A 140 0.08 9.90 -9.74
C ASP A 140 0.78 9.45 -11.03
N LEU A 141 1.27 8.21 -11.10
CA LEU A 141 1.93 7.70 -12.31
C LEU A 141 0.93 7.56 -13.48
N ASP A 142 1.48 7.49 -14.69
CA ASP A 142 0.75 7.32 -15.95
C ASP A 142 -0.38 8.34 -16.18
N ASP A 143 -0.08 9.62 -15.94
CA ASP A 143 -0.97 10.77 -16.17
C ASP A 143 -2.28 10.77 -15.35
N ARG A 144 -2.40 9.89 -14.34
CA ARG A 144 -3.58 9.81 -13.48
C ARG A 144 -3.77 11.09 -12.66
N ASN A 145 -2.70 11.67 -12.12
CA ASN A 145 -2.72 12.94 -11.36
C ASN A 145 -3.77 13.00 -10.22
N TYR A 146 -4.26 11.86 -9.74
CA TYR A 146 -5.29 11.78 -8.69
C TYR A 146 -4.71 11.47 -7.30
N GLY A 147 -3.46 11.02 -7.24
CA GLY A 147 -2.74 10.70 -6.01
C GLY A 147 -2.61 11.92 -5.09
N MET A 148 -2.40 13.11 -5.65
CA MET A 148 -2.35 14.37 -4.87
C MET A 148 -3.66 14.70 -4.13
N LEU A 149 -4.80 14.13 -4.54
CA LEU A 149 -6.09 14.30 -3.89
C LEU A 149 -6.33 13.32 -2.74
N SER A 150 -5.49 12.28 -2.62
CA SER A 150 -5.59 11.31 -1.53
C SER A 150 -5.12 11.94 -0.22
N ARG A 151 -6.00 11.91 0.78
CA ARG A 151 -5.73 12.35 2.15
C ARG A 151 -5.30 11.20 3.07
N GLY A 152 -5.07 10.02 2.51
CA GLY A 152 -4.66 8.82 3.26
C GLY A 152 -3.46 9.09 4.17
N VAL A 153 -3.51 8.54 5.39
CA VAL A 153 -2.42 8.61 6.37
C VAL A 153 -1.87 7.22 6.67
N CYS A 154 -0.67 7.19 7.25
CA CYS A 154 -0.03 5.99 7.75
C CYS A 154 0.54 6.28 9.14
N GLY A 155 0.59 5.28 10.00
CA GLY A 155 1.12 5.43 11.35
C GLY A 155 1.05 4.13 12.15
N THR A 156 1.58 4.17 13.35
CA THR A 156 1.64 3.00 14.26
C THR A 156 0.68 3.17 15.42
N SER A 157 0.12 2.08 15.92
CA SER A 157 -0.68 1.99 17.13
C SER A 157 -0.24 0.72 17.87
N GLY A 158 0.42 0.86 19.02
CA GLY A 158 1.11 -0.25 19.67
C GLY A 158 2.11 -0.94 18.74
N SER A 159 1.96 -2.25 18.53
CA SER A 159 2.80 -3.07 17.64
C SER A 159 2.24 -3.22 16.23
N ALA A 160 1.19 -2.47 15.87
CA ALA A 160 0.58 -2.51 14.56
C ALA A 160 0.95 -1.30 13.72
N LEU A 161 1.25 -1.52 12.43
CA LEU A 161 1.36 -0.47 11.42
C LEU A 161 0.03 -0.36 10.67
N ILE A 162 -0.54 0.84 10.60
CA ILE A 162 -1.77 1.14 9.84
C ILE A 162 -1.40 1.95 8.60
N CYS A 163 -1.89 1.53 7.42
CA CYS A 163 -1.72 2.27 6.16
C CYS A 163 -3.06 2.43 5.43
N ASN A 164 -3.42 3.66 5.08
CA ASN A 164 -4.60 3.90 4.24
C ASN A 164 -4.23 3.84 2.75
N LEU A 165 -4.88 2.94 2.02
CA LEU A 165 -4.70 2.74 0.58
C LEU A 165 -5.90 3.29 -0.21
N PRO A 166 -5.72 3.59 -1.52
CA PRO A 166 -6.80 4.00 -2.40
C PRO A 166 -7.95 2.98 -2.45
N GLY A 167 -9.15 3.45 -2.81
CA GLY A 167 -10.34 2.62 -2.91
C GLY A 167 -10.46 1.79 -4.19
N SER A 168 -9.67 2.07 -5.22
CA SER A 168 -9.67 1.27 -6.46
C SER A 168 -8.79 0.02 -6.29
N PRO A 169 -9.17 -1.15 -6.85
CA PRO A 169 -8.38 -2.37 -6.67
C PRO A 169 -6.94 -2.23 -7.18
N LEU A 170 -6.78 -1.63 -8.37
CA LEU A 170 -5.46 -1.37 -8.95
C LEU A 170 -4.64 -0.42 -8.06
N GLY A 171 -5.21 0.71 -7.67
CA GLY A 171 -4.52 1.71 -6.86
C GLY A 171 -4.13 1.18 -5.48
N ALA A 172 -4.97 0.32 -4.88
CA ALA A 172 -4.68 -0.34 -3.62
C ALA A 172 -3.46 -1.27 -3.73
N VAL A 173 -3.43 -2.13 -4.76
CA VAL A 173 -2.34 -3.09 -4.98
C VAL A 173 -1.03 -2.39 -5.36
N GLU A 174 -1.06 -1.39 -6.27
CA GLU A 174 0.12 -0.60 -6.64
C GLU A 174 0.70 0.16 -5.43
N SER A 175 -0.18 0.73 -4.61
CA SER A 175 0.21 1.43 -3.39
C SER A 175 0.86 0.49 -2.40
N LEU A 176 0.26 -0.67 -2.14
CA LEU A 176 0.84 -1.69 -1.26
C LEU A 176 2.20 -2.16 -1.78
N GLY A 177 2.31 -2.50 -3.06
CA GLY A 177 3.56 -2.97 -3.64
C GLY A 177 4.70 -1.94 -3.59
N THR A 178 4.37 -0.65 -3.57
CA THR A 178 5.37 0.41 -3.40
C THR A 178 5.93 0.48 -1.99
N ILE A 179 5.11 0.19 -0.97
CA ILE A 179 5.49 0.34 0.44
C ILE A 179 5.83 -0.99 1.13
N GLU A 180 5.51 -2.13 0.52
CA GLU A 180 5.70 -3.47 1.09
C GLU A 180 7.12 -3.73 1.64
N PRO A 181 8.21 -3.39 0.93
CA PRO A 181 9.56 -3.56 1.47
C PRO A 181 9.81 -2.77 2.75
N ALA A 182 9.22 -1.57 2.86
CA ALA A 182 9.33 -0.72 4.05
C ALA A 182 8.44 -1.25 5.19
N ILE A 183 7.27 -1.84 4.87
CA ILE A 183 6.40 -2.49 5.86
C ILE A 183 7.15 -3.63 6.55
N ALA A 184 7.76 -4.54 5.79
CA ALA A 184 8.49 -5.68 6.35
C ALA A 184 9.56 -5.22 7.36
N HIS A 185 10.38 -4.24 6.96
CA HIS A 185 11.39 -3.64 7.84
C HIS A 185 10.79 -2.97 9.09
N ALA A 186 9.69 -2.21 8.92
CA ALA A 186 9.02 -1.55 10.05
C ALA A 186 8.44 -2.55 11.06
N LEU A 187 7.85 -3.65 10.60
CA LEU A 187 7.32 -4.70 11.46
C LEU A 187 8.42 -5.43 12.24
N ASP A 188 9.59 -5.61 11.65
CA ASP A 188 10.75 -6.13 12.37
C ASP A 188 11.22 -5.21 13.50
N LEU A 189 11.28 -3.90 13.24
CA LEU A 189 11.61 -2.89 14.27
C LEU A 189 10.56 -2.87 15.38
N LEU A 190 9.28 -2.91 15.04
CA LEU A 190 8.18 -2.92 16.02
C LEU A 190 8.18 -4.19 16.89
N ALA A 191 8.69 -5.31 16.36
CA ALA A 191 8.90 -6.55 17.10
C ALA A 191 10.16 -6.52 18.00
N GLY A 192 10.88 -5.40 18.07
CA GLY A 192 12.12 -5.26 18.84
C GLY A 192 13.37 -5.77 18.12
N GLY A 193 13.30 -5.99 16.81
CA GLY A 193 14.45 -6.35 15.99
C GLY A 193 15.42 -5.18 15.77
N HIS A 194 16.64 -5.52 15.34
CA HIS A 194 17.66 -4.57 14.89
C HIS A 194 18.10 -4.88 13.44
N PRO A 195 17.21 -4.72 12.45
CA PRO A 195 17.58 -4.84 11.05
C PRO A 195 18.56 -3.72 10.65
N HIS A 196 19.68 -4.08 10.00
CA HIS A 196 20.72 -3.17 9.54
C HIS A 196 20.73 -3.07 8.01
#